data_AF-A0A812SS37-F1
#
_entry.id   AF-A0A812SS37-F1
#
_cell.length_a   1.000
_cell.length_b   1.000
_cell.length_c   1.000
_cell.angle_alpha   90.00
_cell.angle_beta   90.00
_cell.angle_gamma   90.00
#
_symmetry.space_group_name_H-M   'P 1'
#
loop_
_entity.id
_entity.type
_entity.pdbx_description
1 polymer ?
#
loop_
_entity_poly.entity_id
_entity_poly.type
_entity_poly.pdbx_seq_one_letter_code
_entity_poly.pdbx_strand_id
1 'polypeptide(L)'
;MLIALYCGGQSCHFTGHVTWTHLSRSLWQMIALQPQCWLRKNIRLRKRPVPVHPQHGLMNPYSSMYSKSADYGSADWQGRIFEPMTCRLLVVSTAQLALLVLMPWAIFAALSWGLMSLAVYLHPWLGSVMICATATLVLLAIVAALLSRGRWLRKGSGGESQPRFMRGYAWWTALAILSLVALVAGSIVGSVLATKHMKGYYDISSLDSYDNVNPARAAGKQLLDAGRIIFAKGSSLDLTRAMAHQNSSTYCVAPIIGAADQPRPATYDLWAAGKGCCADSGDNFTCGAVGIPGARGGLRLLNRDDDYNFRLAVENAEFTYRLQSVHPLFFEWTIDPISEITAKKDEAFWVYFATNLMFLLCAFFLVVMGYACFQRLTKR
;
A
#
# COMPACT_ATOMS: atom_id res chain seq x y z
N MET A 1 -12.37 10.62 27.76
CA MET A 1 -11.94 9.21 27.91
C MET A 1 -11.71 8.64 26.51
N LEU A 2 -10.58 9.02 25.91
CA LEU A 2 -10.14 8.62 24.58
C LEU A 2 -8.89 7.75 24.79
N ILE A 3 -8.99 6.48 24.45
CA ILE A 3 -7.90 5.52 24.59
C ILE A 3 -6.87 5.85 23.49
N ALA A 4 -5.79 6.51 23.89
CA ALA A 4 -4.57 6.60 23.12
C ALA A 4 -3.87 5.23 23.17
N LEU A 5 -3.97 4.46 22.09
CA LEU A 5 -3.08 3.32 21.88
C LEU A 5 -1.80 3.83 21.23
N TYR A 6 -0.90 4.32 22.09
CA TYR A 6 0.52 4.41 21.79
C TYR A 6 1.08 2.98 21.84
N CYS A 7 1.26 2.33 20.69
CA CYS A 7 1.99 1.08 20.62
C CYS A 7 3.46 1.42 20.42
N GLY A 8 4.22 1.32 21.51
CA GLY A 8 5.67 1.46 21.55
C GLY A 8 6.36 0.37 20.74
N GLY A 9 7.54 0.70 20.23
CA GLY A 9 8.34 -0.14 19.37
C GLY A 9 8.71 -1.47 20.04
N GLN A 10 8.31 -2.56 19.39
CA GLN A 10 8.99 -3.85 19.44
C GLN A 10 8.91 -4.48 18.05
N SER A 11 10.08 -4.67 17.45
CA SER A 11 10.29 -5.30 16.15
C SER A 11 9.86 -6.76 16.21
N CYS A 12 8.66 -7.08 15.74
CA CYS A 12 8.27 -8.46 15.48
C CYS A 12 8.86 -8.91 14.12
N HIS A 13 9.90 -9.73 14.17
CA HIS A 13 10.38 -10.50 13.02
C HIS A 13 9.32 -11.53 12.63
N PHE A 14 8.68 -11.36 11.48
CA PHE A 14 7.88 -12.38 10.81
C PHE A 14 8.69 -12.93 9.63
N THR A 15 9.42 -14.01 9.84
CA THR A 15 10.05 -14.82 8.78
C THR A 15 9.04 -15.87 8.31
N GLY A 16 8.32 -15.55 7.25
CA GLY A 16 7.44 -16.50 6.55
C GLY A 16 7.81 -16.56 5.07
N HIS A 17 8.67 -17.50 4.70
CA HIS A 17 8.90 -17.86 3.29
C HIS A 17 7.63 -18.54 2.74
N VAL A 18 6.90 -17.86 1.85
CA VAL A 18 5.82 -18.46 1.07
C VAL A 18 6.31 -18.63 -0.38
N THR A 19 6.54 -19.87 -0.77
CA THR A 19 6.98 -20.26 -2.12
C THR A 19 5.83 -20.16 -3.13
N TRP A 20 6.07 -19.39 -4.19
CA TRP A 20 5.13 -18.94 -5.23
C TRP A 20 4.78 -19.97 -6.33
N THR A 21 5.11 -21.25 -6.17
CA THR A 21 5.13 -22.19 -7.31
C THR A 21 3.84 -22.98 -7.55
N HIS A 22 2.83 -22.90 -6.68
CA HIS A 22 1.61 -23.73 -6.81
C HIS A 22 0.38 -23.05 -7.46
N LEU A 23 0.42 -21.74 -7.74
CA LEU A 23 -0.75 -21.01 -8.25
C LEU A 23 -0.87 -20.95 -9.80
N SER A 24 0.16 -21.37 -10.55
CA SER A 24 0.18 -21.22 -12.02
C SER A 24 -0.53 -22.34 -12.79
N ARG A 25 -0.66 -23.55 -12.22
CA ARG A 25 -1.29 -24.69 -12.93
C ARG A 25 -2.82 -24.67 -12.90
N SER A 26 -3.42 -24.04 -11.89
CA SER A 26 -4.88 -24.02 -11.74
C SER A 26 -5.59 -23.00 -12.64
N LEU A 27 -4.87 -21.97 -13.12
CA LEU A 27 -5.45 -20.91 -13.94
C LEU A 27 -5.58 -21.28 -15.43
N TRP A 28 -4.77 -22.21 -15.93
CA TRP A 28 -4.79 -22.61 -17.34
C TRP A 28 -5.90 -23.62 -17.70
N GLN A 29 -6.45 -24.35 -16.72
CA GLN A 29 -7.52 -25.33 -16.99
C GLN A 29 -8.93 -24.72 -17.07
N MET A 30 -9.14 -23.45 -16.69
CA MET A 30 -10.48 -22.83 -16.73
C MET A 30 -10.80 -22.05 -18.02
N ILE A 31 -9.84 -21.81 -18.91
CA ILE A 31 -10.04 -20.95 -20.09
C ILE A 31 -10.57 -21.72 -21.32
N ALA A 32 -10.60 -23.06 -21.30
CA ALA A 32 -10.82 -23.87 -22.50
C ALA A 32 -12.26 -24.40 -22.76
N LEU A 33 -13.29 -24.03 -22.00
CA LEU A 33 -14.66 -24.54 -22.25
C LEU A 33 -15.73 -23.44 -22.29
N GLN A 34 -16.02 -22.97 -23.51
CA GLN A 34 -17.36 -22.85 -24.13
C GLN A 34 -17.44 -21.66 -25.10
N PRO A 35 -17.82 -21.94 -26.36
CA PRO A 35 -18.85 -21.15 -27.02
C PRO A 35 -19.98 -22.07 -27.50
N GLN A 36 -21.13 -21.45 -27.80
CA GLN A 36 -22.27 -21.92 -28.62
C GLN A 36 -23.61 -21.94 -27.85
N CYS A 37 -24.65 -21.57 -28.61
CA CYS A 37 -26.06 -21.44 -28.24
C CYS A 37 -26.45 -20.20 -27.44
N TRP A 38 -26.79 -19.12 -28.16
CA TRP A 38 -28.08 -18.45 -27.96
C TRP A 38 -28.45 -17.54 -29.14
N LEU A 39 -29.21 -18.08 -30.11
CA LEU A 39 -29.92 -17.29 -31.11
C LEU A 39 -31.24 -17.99 -31.43
N ARG A 40 -32.29 -17.65 -30.67
CA ARG A 40 -33.69 -17.92 -31.05
C ARG A 40 -34.53 -16.68 -30.75
N LYS A 41 -34.70 -15.85 -31.78
CA LYS A 41 -35.73 -14.79 -31.82
C LYS A 41 -37.10 -15.47 -32.00
N ASN A 42 -38.00 -15.31 -31.03
CA ASN A 42 -39.42 -15.58 -31.23
C ASN A 42 -40.15 -14.25 -31.40
N ILE A 43 -40.59 -13.98 -32.63
CA ILE A 43 -41.50 -12.90 -32.99
C ILE A 43 -42.93 -13.39 -32.71
N ARG A 44 -43.59 -12.84 -31.68
CA ARG A 44 -45.04 -13.02 -31.48
C ARG A 44 -45.77 -11.79 -32.04
N LEU A 45 -46.55 -12.01 -33.09
CA LEU A 45 -47.47 -11.05 -33.69
C LEU A 45 -48.65 -10.80 -32.74
N ARG A 46 -48.87 -9.53 -32.37
CA ARG A 46 -50.07 -9.06 -31.64
C ARG A 46 -51.28 -9.08 -32.58
N LYS A 47 -52.33 -9.82 -32.23
CA LYS A 47 -53.68 -9.65 -32.81
C LYS A 47 -54.34 -8.41 -32.22
N ARG A 48 -54.96 -7.57 -33.06
CA ARG A 48 -55.75 -6.39 -32.67
C ARG A 48 -57.16 -6.83 -32.21
N PRO A 49 -57.77 -6.16 -31.21
CA PRO A 49 -59.17 -6.39 -30.84
C PRO A 49 -60.15 -5.71 -31.83
N VAL A 50 -61.31 -6.35 -31.99
CA VAL A 50 -62.46 -5.93 -32.83
C VAL A 50 -63.33 -4.93 -32.06
N PRO A 51 -63.88 -3.87 -32.70
CA PRO A 51 -64.79 -2.93 -32.06
C PRO A 51 -66.22 -3.48 -31.96
N VAL A 52 -66.87 -3.28 -30.81
CA VAL A 52 -68.29 -3.59 -30.55
C VAL A 52 -69.11 -2.30 -30.69
N HIS A 53 -70.18 -2.36 -31.47
CA HIS A 53 -71.15 -1.27 -31.70
C HIS A 53 -72.07 -1.04 -30.47
N PRO A 54 -72.52 0.20 -30.21
CA PRO A 54 -73.50 0.49 -29.17
C PRO A 54 -74.94 0.40 -29.72
N GLN A 55 -75.85 -0.23 -28.97
CA GLN A 55 -77.29 -0.08 -29.16
C GLN A 55 -77.89 0.85 -28.10
N HIS A 56 -78.69 1.79 -28.59
CA HIS A 56 -79.50 2.72 -27.82
C HIS A 56 -80.65 2.01 -27.11
N GLY A 57 -80.92 2.38 -25.85
CA GLY A 57 -82.05 1.91 -25.06
C GLY A 57 -82.47 2.94 -24.01
N LEU A 58 -83.50 3.71 -24.39
CA LEU A 58 -84.53 4.45 -23.64
C LEU A 58 -84.37 4.78 -22.15
N MET A 59 -84.57 6.08 -21.88
CA MET A 59 -84.83 6.73 -20.59
C MET A 59 -85.97 6.08 -19.78
N ASN A 60 -85.78 6.00 -18.46
CA ASN A 60 -86.85 5.91 -17.49
C ASN A 60 -86.55 6.88 -16.32
N PRO A 61 -87.33 7.95 -16.12
CA PRO A 61 -87.15 8.86 -14.99
C PRO A 61 -88.21 8.56 -13.93
N TYR A 62 -87.84 7.96 -12.80
CA TYR A 62 -88.48 8.09 -11.47
C TYR A 62 -87.98 6.95 -10.57
N SER A 63 -87.04 7.26 -9.67
CA SER A 63 -87.00 6.66 -8.32
C SER A 63 -85.97 7.40 -7.48
N SER A 64 -86.48 8.36 -6.72
CA SER A 64 -85.87 8.94 -5.54
C SER A 64 -85.63 7.91 -4.44
N MET A 65 -84.63 8.18 -3.60
CA MET A 65 -84.56 7.78 -2.18
C MET A 65 -84.79 6.30 -1.85
N TYR A 66 -83.73 5.57 -1.47
CA TYR A 66 -83.60 4.96 -0.14
C TYR A 66 -82.22 4.27 0.04
N SER A 67 -81.79 4.29 1.30
CA SER A 67 -80.79 3.44 1.98
C SER A 67 -79.33 3.43 1.52
N LYS A 68 -78.51 4.09 2.37
CA LYS A 68 -77.23 3.55 2.84
C LYS A 68 -77.41 2.09 3.29
N SER A 69 -76.71 1.19 2.64
CA SER A 69 -76.36 -0.13 3.16
C SER A 69 -74.91 -0.40 2.78
N ALA A 70 -74.14 -0.83 3.77
CA ALA A 70 -72.74 -1.16 3.63
C ALA A 70 -72.58 -2.41 2.75
N ASP A 71 -72.19 -2.21 1.50
CA ASP A 71 -71.71 -3.29 0.64
C ASP A 71 -70.26 -3.63 1.00
N TYR A 72 -70.09 -4.64 1.84
CA TYR A 72 -68.90 -5.51 1.78
C TYR A 72 -69.01 -6.32 0.48
N GLY A 73 -68.69 -5.65 -0.63
CA GLY A 73 -68.71 -6.20 -1.98
C GLY A 73 -67.54 -7.16 -2.19
N SER A 74 -67.90 -8.39 -2.52
CA SER A 74 -67.08 -9.46 -3.06
C SER A 74 -66.00 -8.95 -4.04
N ALA A 75 -64.74 -9.22 -3.72
CA ALA A 75 -63.61 -9.00 -4.61
C ALA A 75 -63.78 -9.83 -5.89
N ASP A 76 -64.10 -9.13 -6.97
CA ASP A 76 -64.15 -9.65 -8.33
C ASP A 76 -62.72 -9.98 -8.79
N TRP A 77 -62.30 -11.24 -8.60
CA TRP A 77 -60.99 -11.76 -9.04
C TRP A 77 -61.01 -12.15 -10.53
N GLN A 78 -61.68 -11.36 -11.37
CA GLN A 78 -61.67 -11.59 -12.82
C GLN A 78 -60.30 -11.27 -13.42
N GLY A 79 -59.50 -12.31 -13.63
CA GLY A 79 -58.84 -12.53 -14.91
C GLY A 79 -57.67 -11.63 -15.29
N ARG A 80 -56.93 -11.05 -14.34
CA ARG A 80 -55.59 -10.54 -14.67
C ARG A 80 -54.64 -11.72 -14.89
N ILE A 81 -54.58 -12.14 -16.16
CA ILE A 81 -53.54 -13.01 -16.70
C ILE A 81 -52.20 -12.44 -16.23
N PHE A 82 -51.56 -13.12 -15.29
CA PHE A 82 -50.20 -12.81 -14.86
C PHE A 82 -49.31 -12.96 -16.11
N GLU A 83 -49.01 -11.84 -16.78
CA GLU A 83 -47.93 -11.84 -17.75
C GLU A 83 -46.68 -12.33 -17.00
N PRO A 84 -45.99 -13.38 -17.49
CA PRO A 84 -44.80 -13.86 -16.84
C PRO A 84 -43.83 -12.70 -16.79
N MET A 85 -43.51 -12.22 -15.58
CA MET A 85 -42.49 -11.21 -15.37
C MET A 85 -41.20 -11.75 -15.97
N THR A 86 -40.89 -11.34 -17.20
CA THR A 86 -39.59 -11.59 -17.78
C THR A 86 -38.59 -10.91 -16.86
N CYS A 87 -37.86 -11.70 -16.06
CA CYS A 87 -36.72 -11.26 -15.29
C CYS A 87 -35.73 -10.62 -16.27
N ARG A 88 -35.83 -9.29 -16.46
CA ARG A 88 -34.82 -8.54 -17.19
C ARG A 88 -33.52 -8.71 -16.42
N LEU A 89 -32.56 -9.40 -17.04
CA LEU A 89 -31.21 -9.58 -16.52
C LEU A 89 -30.71 -8.26 -15.95
N LEU A 90 -30.24 -8.32 -14.71
CA LEU A 90 -29.86 -7.18 -13.90
C LEU A 90 -28.58 -6.55 -14.48
N VAL A 91 -28.68 -5.54 -15.36
CA VAL A 91 -27.53 -4.86 -15.98
C VAL A 91 -26.86 -3.94 -14.96
N VAL A 92 -25.72 -4.33 -14.37
CA VAL A 92 -24.96 -3.44 -13.47
C VAL A 92 -24.26 -2.44 -14.39
N SER A 93 -24.31 -1.16 -14.05
CA SER A 93 -23.59 -0.17 -14.86
C SER A 93 -22.10 -0.45 -14.78
N THR A 94 -21.40 -0.47 -15.92
CA THR A 94 -19.95 -0.63 -15.99
C THR A 94 -19.22 0.39 -15.11
N ALA A 95 -19.77 1.60 -14.99
CA ALA A 95 -19.26 2.64 -14.11
C ALA A 95 -19.27 2.25 -12.62
N GLN A 96 -20.27 1.50 -12.15
CA GLN A 96 -20.34 1.05 -10.75
C GLN A 96 -19.29 -0.01 -10.44
N LEU A 97 -19.04 -0.92 -11.39
CA LEU A 97 -17.98 -1.92 -11.24
C LEU A 97 -16.60 -1.27 -11.27
N ALA A 98 -16.39 -0.29 -12.16
CA ALA A 98 -15.15 0.47 -12.19
C ALA A 98 -14.92 1.22 -10.87
N LEU A 99 -15.96 1.86 -10.31
CA LEU A 99 -15.84 2.61 -9.06
C LEU A 99 -15.55 1.70 -7.85
N LEU A 100 -16.10 0.48 -7.81
CA LEU A 100 -15.80 -0.52 -6.79
C LEU A 100 -14.34 -0.98 -6.78
N VAL A 101 -13.64 -0.88 -7.91
CA VAL A 101 -12.22 -1.25 -8.02
C VAL A 101 -11.33 -0.02 -7.85
N LEU A 102 -11.62 1.06 -8.58
CA LEU A 102 -10.76 2.25 -8.66
C LEU A 102 -10.77 3.08 -7.38
N MET A 103 -11.90 3.20 -6.68
CA MET A 103 -11.95 4.03 -5.47
C MET A 103 -11.14 3.42 -4.30
N PRO A 104 -11.31 2.13 -3.94
CA PRO A 104 -10.45 1.51 -2.92
C PRO A 104 -8.97 1.50 -3.33
N TRP A 105 -8.68 1.26 -4.61
CA TRP A 105 -7.31 1.34 -5.12
C TRP A 105 -6.71 2.74 -4.96
N ALA A 106 -7.46 3.79 -5.32
CA ALA A 106 -7.00 5.17 -5.17
C ALA A 106 -6.74 5.54 -3.70
N ILE A 107 -7.60 5.09 -2.77
CA ILE A 107 -7.39 5.27 -1.33
C ILE A 107 -6.09 4.58 -0.89
N PHE A 108 -5.90 3.32 -1.28
CA PHE A 108 -4.69 2.55 -0.98
C PHE A 108 -3.43 3.24 -1.53
N ALA A 109 -3.45 3.64 -2.80
CA ALA A 109 -2.33 4.26 -3.49
C ALA A 109 -1.96 5.63 -2.89
N ALA A 110 -2.97 6.45 -2.58
CA ALA A 110 -2.79 7.77 -1.99
C ALA A 110 -2.27 7.69 -0.55
N LEU A 111 -2.80 6.76 0.27
CA LEU A 111 -2.34 6.57 1.65
C LEU A 111 -0.91 6.03 1.69
N SER A 112 -0.62 4.99 0.90
CA SER A 112 0.73 4.42 0.86
C SER A 112 1.77 5.42 0.35
N TRP A 113 1.44 6.21 -0.68
CA TRP A 113 2.29 7.30 -1.17
C TRP A 113 2.48 8.40 -0.14
N GLY A 114 1.39 8.86 0.47
CA GLY A 114 1.40 9.92 1.47
C GLY A 114 2.26 9.56 2.68
N LEU A 115 2.08 8.35 3.22
CA LEU A 115 2.87 7.85 4.35
C LEU A 115 4.35 7.65 4.01
N MET A 116 4.66 7.32 2.75
CA MET A 116 6.04 7.20 2.27
C MET A 116 6.72 8.57 2.06
N SER A 117 5.97 9.68 2.02
CA SER A 117 6.51 11.00 1.65
C SER A 117 7.49 11.60 2.68
N LEU A 118 8.42 12.43 2.19
CA LEU A 118 9.37 13.18 3.02
C LEU A 118 8.66 14.07 4.06
N ALA A 119 7.48 14.61 3.74
CA ALA A 119 6.73 15.46 4.66
C ALA A 119 6.31 14.69 5.93
N VAL A 120 5.84 13.45 5.78
CA VAL A 120 5.51 12.57 6.92
C VAL A 120 6.76 12.16 7.68
N TYR A 121 7.87 11.96 6.97
CA TYR A 121 9.15 11.64 7.59
C TYR A 121 9.62 12.75 8.54
N LEU A 122 9.62 14.00 8.07
CA LEU A 122 10.01 15.17 8.86
C LEU A 122 9.01 15.50 9.96
N HIS A 123 7.73 15.23 9.71
CA HIS A 123 6.63 15.56 10.61
C HIS A 123 5.70 14.37 10.81
N PRO A 124 6.00 13.48 11.79
CA PRO A 124 5.23 12.25 12.02
C PRO A 124 3.73 12.48 12.27
N TRP A 125 3.36 13.65 12.83
CA TRP A 125 1.97 14.02 13.07
C TRP A 125 1.13 14.13 11.79
N LEU A 126 1.74 14.48 10.64
CA LEU A 126 1.06 14.52 9.35
C LEU A 126 0.54 13.14 8.93
N GLY A 127 1.30 12.07 9.23
CA GLY A 127 0.86 10.70 8.97
C GLY A 127 -0.43 10.36 9.71
N SER A 128 -0.48 10.67 11.01
CA SER A 128 -1.68 10.48 11.83
C SER A 128 -2.86 11.31 11.33
N VAL A 129 -2.64 12.58 10.94
CA VAL A 129 -3.68 13.44 10.38
C VAL A 129 -4.24 12.86 9.07
N MET A 130 -3.39 12.36 8.17
CA MET A 130 -3.85 11.74 6.92
C MET A 130 -4.66 10.46 7.15
N ILE A 131 -4.22 9.60 8.08
CA ILE A 131 -4.96 8.38 8.44
C ILE A 131 -6.32 8.75 9.07
N CYS A 132 -6.36 9.70 10.01
CA CYS A 132 -7.60 10.15 10.63
C CYS A 132 -8.56 10.81 9.63
N ALA A 133 -8.05 11.64 8.71
CA ALA A 133 -8.85 12.29 7.68
C ALA A 133 -9.49 11.26 6.73
N THR A 134 -8.69 10.33 6.22
CA THR A 134 -9.20 9.25 5.35
C THR A 134 -10.16 8.32 6.09
N ALA A 135 -9.89 7.98 7.36
CA ALA A 135 -10.80 7.21 8.20
C ALA A 135 -12.14 7.92 8.39
N THR A 136 -12.12 9.24 8.62
CA THR A 136 -13.34 10.04 8.75
C THR A 136 -14.15 10.01 7.45
N LEU A 137 -13.51 10.15 6.29
CA LEU A 137 -14.19 10.06 4.98
C LEU A 137 -14.82 8.68 4.74
N VAL A 138 -14.10 7.60 5.06
CA VAL A 138 -14.61 6.23 4.94
C VAL A 138 -15.78 5.99 5.91
N LEU A 139 -15.70 6.49 7.14
CA LEU A 139 -16.79 6.43 8.12
C LEU A 139 -18.03 7.19 7.65
N LEU A 140 -17.87 8.40 7.10
CA LEU A 140 -18.99 9.15 6.53
C LEU A 140 -19.65 8.41 5.37
N ALA A 141 -18.86 7.73 4.52
CA ALA A 141 -19.39 6.89 3.45
C ALA A 141 -20.17 5.68 4.00
N ILE A 142 -19.68 5.03 5.05
CA ILE A 142 -20.38 3.95 5.76
C ILE A 142 -21.71 4.46 6.34
N VAL A 143 -21.68 5.60 7.05
CA VAL A 143 -22.88 6.20 7.66
C VAL A 143 -23.89 6.57 6.58
N ALA A 144 -23.48 7.16 5.46
CA ALA A 144 -24.36 7.45 4.33
C ALA A 144 -25.00 6.16 3.74
N ALA A 145 -24.23 5.08 3.64
CA ALA A 145 -24.73 3.77 3.22
C ALA A 145 -25.74 3.19 4.23
N LEU A 146 -25.55 3.40 5.53
CA LEU A 146 -26.48 2.95 6.57
C LEU A 146 -27.76 3.82 6.65
N LEU A 147 -27.63 5.14 6.52
CA LEU A 147 -28.78 6.06 6.54
C LEU A 147 -29.67 5.89 5.32
N SER A 148 -29.08 5.62 4.14
CA SER A 148 -29.84 5.27 2.95
C SER A 148 -30.63 3.96 3.13
N ARG A 149 -30.11 2.98 3.89
CA ARG A 149 -30.85 1.79 4.32
C ARG A 149 -32.01 2.12 5.26
N GLY A 150 -31.79 2.97 6.27
CA GLY A 150 -32.80 3.31 7.27
C GLY A 150 -34.00 4.07 6.70
N ARG A 151 -33.77 5.02 5.79
CA ARG A 151 -34.85 5.73 5.07
C ARG A 151 -35.70 4.78 4.22
N TRP A 152 -35.08 3.73 3.70
CA TRP A 152 -35.78 2.72 2.90
C TRP A 152 -36.68 1.83 3.75
N LEU A 153 -36.18 1.30 4.88
CA LEU A 153 -36.98 0.45 5.77
C LEU A 153 -38.28 1.13 6.22
N ARG A 154 -38.27 2.46 6.38
CA ARG A 154 -39.46 3.26 6.70
C ARG A 154 -40.43 3.45 5.53
N LYS A 155 -39.95 3.50 4.28
CA LYS A 155 -40.77 3.72 3.09
C LYS A 155 -41.35 2.42 2.49
N GLY A 156 -40.80 1.26 2.88
CA GLY A 156 -41.16 -0.07 2.37
C GLY A 156 -42.46 -0.69 2.90
N SER A 157 -43.25 0.01 3.71
CA SER A 157 -44.56 -0.48 4.21
C SER A 157 -45.66 -0.47 3.12
N GLY A 158 -45.49 0.31 2.05
CA GLY A 158 -46.46 0.44 0.96
C GLY A 158 -46.23 -0.53 -0.20
N GLY A 159 -46.51 -1.82 -0.01
CA GLY A 159 -47.05 -2.79 -0.99
C GLY A 159 -46.43 -3.06 -2.38
N GLU A 160 -45.49 -2.28 -2.93
CA GLU A 160 -45.12 -2.38 -4.36
C GLU A 160 -43.67 -2.86 -4.58
N SER A 161 -43.54 -3.99 -5.30
CA SER A 161 -42.35 -4.79 -5.66
C SER A 161 -41.04 -3.99 -5.87
N GLN A 162 -39.99 -3.97 -5.02
CA GLN A 162 -39.11 -4.94 -4.32
C GLN A 162 -37.75 -5.32 -5.00
N PRO A 163 -37.58 -5.58 -6.32
CA PRO A 163 -36.30 -6.13 -6.83
C PRO A 163 -35.23 -5.11 -7.26
N ARG A 164 -35.57 -3.87 -7.65
CA ARG A 164 -34.55 -2.88 -8.12
C ARG A 164 -33.76 -2.23 -6.99
N PHE A 165 -34.27 -2.28 -5.76
CA PHE A 165 -33.76 -1.47 -4.65
C PHE A 165 -32.70 -2.17 -3.79
N MET A 166 -32.81 -3.50 -3.57
CA MET A 166 -31.76 -4.28 -2.85
C MET A 166 -30.38 -4.12 -3.51
N ARG A 167 -30.36 -3.93 -4.83
CA ARG A 167 -29.15 -3.63 -5.61
C ARG A 167 -28.43 -2.38 -5.10
N GLY A 168 -29.18 -1.32 -4.84
CA GLY A 168 -28.69 -0.02 -4.39
C GLY A 168 -27.92 -0.13 -3.08
N TYR A 169 -28.39 -0.96 -2.16
CA TYR A 169 -27.76 -1.12 -0.85
C TYR A 169 -26.52 -2.02 -0.89
N ALA A 170 -26.56 -3.11 -1.67
CA ALA A 170 -25.46 -4.06 -1.77
C ALA A 170 -24.18 -3.43 -2.37
N TRP A 171 -24.30 -2.51 -3.31
CA TRP A 171 -23.12 -1.86 -3.91
C TRP A 171 -22.47 -0.85 -2.96
N TRP A 172 -23.25 -0.05 -2.24
CA TRP A 172 -22.71 0.91 -1.26
C TRP A 172 -22.01 0.20 -0.10
N THR A 173 -22.57 -0.91 0.37
CA THR A 173 -21.94 -1.73 1.43
C THR A 173 -20.65 -2.39 0.96
N ALA A 174 -20.63 -2.95 -0.25
CA ALA A 174 -19.41 -3.51 -0.85
C ALA A 174 -18.32 -2.44 -1.00
N LEU A 175 -18.66 -1.25 -1.50
CA LEU A 175 -17.72 -0.13 -1.63
C LEU A 175 -17.15 0.30 -0.28
N ALA A 176 -18.01 0.41 0.73
CA ALA A 176 -17.62 0.78 2.08
C ALA A 176 -16.65 -0.23 2.71
N ILE A 177 -16.93 -1.53 2.58
CA ILE A 177 -16.07 -2.61 3.10
C ILE A 177 -14.73 -2.61 2.36
N LEU A 178 -14.72 -2.55 1.02
CA LEU A 178 -13.48 -2.52 0.25
C LEU A 178 -12.64 -1.29 0.55
N SER A 179 -13.27 -0.12 0.76
CA SER A 179 -12.57 1.11 1.15
C SER A 179 -11.97 1.02 2.56
N LEU A 180 -12.65 0.34 3.50
CA LEU A 180 -12.11 0.08 4.84
C LEU A 180 -10.89 -0.84 4.78
N VAL A 181 -10.96 -1.91 3.96
CA VAL A 181 -9.82 -2.81 3.73
C VAL A 181 -8.66 -2.05 3.10
N ALA A 182 -8.93 -1.20 2.10
CA ALA A 182 -7.92 -0.36 1.46
C ALA A 182 -7.25 0.60 2.44
N LEU A 183 -8.01 1.20 3.37
CA LEU A 183 -7.47 2.07 4.41
C LEU A 183 -6.50 1.34 5.32
N VAL A 184 -6.89 0.17 5.83
CA VAL A 184 -6.06 -0.62 6.74
C VAL A 184 -4.81 -1.11 6.02
N ALA A 185 -4.98 -1.72 4.84
CA ALA A 185 -3.88 -2.23 4.03
C ALA A 185 -2.91 -1.12 3.60
N GLY A 186 -3.43 0.03 3.14
CA GLY A 186 -2.63 1.18 2.72
C GLY A 186 -1.84 1.79 3.88
N SER A 187 -2.42 1.82 5.09
CA SER A 187 -1.73 2.29 6.30
C SER A 187 -0.56 1.38 6.70
N ILE A 188 -0.79 0.06 6.68
CA ILE A 188 0.26 -0.93 7.01
C ILE A 188 1.38 -0.88 5.97
N VAL A 189 1.02 -0.99 4.68
CA VAL A 189 2.00 -0.99 3.58
C VAL A 189 2.77 0.32 3.53
N GLY A 190 2.08 1.46 3.67
CA GLY A 190 2.73 2.77 3.71
C GLY A 190 3.73 2.91 4.86
N SER A 191 3.38 2.44 6.06
CA SER A 191 4.28 2.43 7.22
C SER A 191 5.51 1.53 7.00
N VAL A 192 5.31 0.34 6.42
CA VAL A 192 6.41 -0.57 6.09
C VAL A 192 7.33 0.01 5.02
N LEU A 193 6.78 0.61 3.96
CA LEU A 193 7.56 1.28 2.91
C LEU A 193 8.39 2.44 3.49
N ALA A 194 7.78 3.26 4.34
CA ALA A 194 8.46 4.40 4.97
C ALA A 194 9.62 3.95 5.88
N THR A 195 9.40 2.94 6.73
CA THR A 195 10.37 2.51 7.73
C THR A 195 11.47 1.60 7.18
N LYS A 196 11.13 0.65 6.30
CA LYS A 196 12.09 -0.34 5.80
C LYS A 196 12.86 0.10 4.57
N HIS A 197 12.21 0.82 3.65
CA HIS A 197 12.81 1.12 2.34
C HIS A 197 13.23 2.61 2.24
N MET A 198 12.36 3.55 2.63
CA MET A 198 12.66 4.98 2.45
C MET A 198 13.46 5.61 3.60
N LYS A 199 13.42 5.05 4.81
CA LYS A 199 14.11 5.64 5.98
C LYS A 199 15.60 5.88 5.72
N GLY A 200 16.32 4.87 5.22
CA GLY A 200 17.74 4.99 4.94
C GLY A 200 18.04 6.04 3.85
N TYR A 201 17.19 6.11 2.83
CA TYR A 201 17.29 7.16 1.80
C TYR A 201 17.08 8.56 2.41
N TYR A 202 16.05 8.76 3.24
CA TYR A 202 15.77 10.06 3.84
C TYR A 202 16.84 10.50 4.84
N ASP A 203 17.29 9.59 5.70
CA ASP A 203 18.36 9.86 6.67
C ASP A 203 19.61 10.39 5.96
N ILE A 204 20.06 9.74 4.89
CA ILE A 204 21.25 10.17 4.13
C ILE A 204 20.97 11.41 3.27
N SER A 205 19.81 11.50 2.63
CA SER A 205 19.48 12.62 1.73
C SER A 205 19.27 13.96 2.46
N SER A 206 18.99 13.90 3.77
CA SER A 206 18.84 15.09 4.62
C SER A 206 20.18 15.70 5.07
N LEU A 207 21.28 15.00 4.81
CA LEU A 207 22.64 15.38 5.16
C LEU A 207 23.39 15.98 3.95
N ASP A 208 24.45 16.74 4.22
CA ASP A 208 25.22 17.43 3.18
C ASP A 208 26.17 16.49 2.43
N SER A 209 26.60 16.94 1.25
CA SER A 209 27.53 16.20 0.40
C SER A 209 28.82 16.94 0.18
N TYR A 210 29.92 16.27 0.49
CA TYR A 210 31.26 16.84 0.38
C TYR A 210 32.08 16.12 -0.68
N ASP A 211 32.73 16.91 -1.53
CA ASP A 211 33.59 16.42 -2.59
C ASP A 211 35.06 16.72 -2.31
N ASN A 212 35.94 15.83 -2.77
CA ASN A 212 37.38 15.95 -2.66
C ASN A 212 37.89 16.14 -1.22
N VAL A 213 37.26 15.45 -0.25
CA VAL A 213 37.65 15.52 1.16
C VAL A 213 38.97 14.80 1.39
N ASN A 214 39.94 15.49 2.00
CA ASN A 214 41.23 14.89 2.34
C ASN A 214 41.19 14.30 3.76
N PRO A 215 41.30 12.97 3.94
CA PRO A 215 41.29 12.33 5.25
C PRO A 215 42.46 12.74 6.16
N ALA A 216 43.59 13.18 5.59
CA ALA A 216 44.76 13.61 6.36
C ALA A 216 44.57 14.97 7.06
N ARG A 217 43.62 15.80 6.57
CA ARG A 217 43.39 17.17 7.06
C ARG A 217 41.99 17.38 7.64
N ALA A 218 41.01 16.62 7.17
CA ALA A 218 39.62 16.77 7.59
C ALA A 218 39.42 16.16 8.99
N ALA A 219 38.94 16.99 9.93
CA ALA A 219 38.54 16.51 11.24
C ALA A 219 37.08 16.04 11.21
N GLY A 220 36.75 14.98 11.95
CA GLY A 220 35.38 14.45 12.01
C GLY A 220 34.36 15.49 12.48
N LYS A 221 34.80 16.42 13.33
CA LYS A 221 33.97 17.54 13.82
C LYS A 221 33.42 18.43 12.68
N GLN A 222 34.17 18.58 11.59
CA GLN A 222 33.76 19.43 10.46
C GLN A 222 32.80 18.71 9.50
N LEU A 223 32.63 17.40 9.65
CA LEU A 223 31.86 16.53 8.76
C LEU A 223 30.71 15.84 9.50
N LEU A 224 30.28 16.39 10.63
CA LEU A 224 29.21 15.81 11.46
C LEU A 224 27.84 15.79 10.77
N ASP A 225 27.66 16.58 9.72
CA ASP A 225 26.49 16.68 8.84
C ASP A 225 26.72 16.04 7.47
N ALA A 226 27.88 15.42 7.22
CA ALA A 226 28.15 14.74 5.97
C ALA A 226 27.34 13.45 5.86
N GLY A 227 26.53 13.31 4.81
CA GLY A 227 25.80 12.07 4.49
C GLY A 227 26.53 11.22 3.45
N ARG A 228 27.16 11.89 2.49
CA ARG A 228 27.96 11.29 1.43
C ARG A 228 29.23 12.10 1.23
N ILE A 229 30.33 11.39 1.06
CA ILE A 229 31.64 11.98 0.86
C ILE A 229 32.31 11.34 -0.34
N ILE A 230 32.87 12.17 -1.22
CA ILE A 230 33.83 11.72 -2.23
C ILE A 230 35.21 12.12 -1.72
N PHE A 231 36.03 11.13 -1.36
CA PHE A 231 37.37 11.37 -0.85
C PHE A 231 38.32 11.86 -1.95
N ALA A 232 39.35 12.59 -1.54
CA ALA A 232 40.39 13.08 -2.44
C ALA A 232 41.07 11.93 -3.18
N LYS A 233 41.56 12.20 -4.39
CA LYS A 233 42.23 11.18 -5.23
C LYS A 233 43.43 10.59 -4.47
N GLY A 234 43.56 9.27 -4.51
CA GLY A 234 44.60 8.53 -3.81
C GLY A 234 44.26 8.15 -2.36
N SER A 235 43.11 8.60 -1.83
CA SER A 235 42.61 8.10 -0.55
C SER A 235 42.32 6.60 -0.63
N SER A 236 42.71 5.87 0.40
CA SER A 236 42.54 4.42 0.48
C SER A 236 42.28 3.98 1.92
N LEU A 237 41.84 2.74 2.10
CA LEU A 237 41.70 2.13 3.42
C LEU A 237 43.07 1.63 3.89
N ASP A 238 43.42 1.92 5.15
CA ASP A 238 44.59 1.32 5.79
C ASP A 238 44.23 -0.01 6.44
N LEU A 239 44.28 -1.08 5.63
CA LEU A 239 43.91 -2.44 6.06
C LEU A 239 44.84 -2.99 7.14
N THR A 240 46.04 -2.43 7.31
CA THR A 240 47.00 -2.86 8.34
C THR A 240 46.58 -2.45 9.76
N ARG A 241 45.60 -1.55 9.85
CA ARG A 241 45.03 -1.03 11.10
C ARG A 241 43.53 -1.30 11.19
N ALA A 242 43.05 -2.29 10.45
CA ALA A 242 41.70 -2.78 10.61
C ALA A 242 41.55 -3.43 11.99
N MET A 243 40.36 -3.30 12.56
CA MET A 243 40.01 -3.85 13.88
C MET A 243 38.57 -4.36 13.85
N ALA A 244 38.29 -5.38 14.65
CA ALA A 244 36.94 -5.89 14.85
C ALA A 244 36.48 -5.80 16.31
N HIS A 245 35.17 -5.73 16.48
CA HIS A 245 34.48 -5.94 17.76
C HIS A 245 33.35 -6.95 17.55
N GLN A 246 33.25 -7.94 18.44
CA GLN A 246 32.21 -8.96 18.36
C GLN A 246 31.09 -8.68 19.35
N ASN A 247 29.87 -8.51 18.85
CA ASN A 247 28.66 -8.44 19.67
C ASN A 247 27.46 -8.97 18.87
N SER A 248 27.12 -10.26 19.01
CA SER A 248 26.16 -11.00 18.16
C SER A 248 26.54 -11.15 16.67
N SER A 249 27.20 -10.13 16.10
CA SER A 249 27.83 -10.08 14.79
C SER A 249 29.22 -9.45 14.92
N THR A 250 30.11 -9.73 13.95
CA THR A 250 31.44 -9.10 13.89
C THR A 250 31.33 -7.72 13.25
N TYR A 251 31.63 -6.68 14.01
CA TYR A 251 31.68 -5.28 13.58
C TYR A 251 33.10 -4.91 13.19
N CYS A 252 33.31 -4.56 11.93
CA CYS A 252 34.61 -4.30 11.35
C CYS A 252 34.80 -2.82 11.10
N VAL A 253 35.97 -2.29 11.42
CA VAL A 253 36.36 -0.90 11.10
C VAL A 253 37.75 -0.86 10.50
N ALA A 254 37.97 0.03 9.53
CA ALA A 254 39.27 0.30 8.92
C ALA A 254 39.44 1.81 8.71
N PRO A 255 40.58 2.42 9.10
CA PRO A 255 40.75 3.86 8.96
C PRO A 255 40.91 4.26 7.49
N ILE A 256 40.31 5.39 7.12
CA ILE A 256 40.43 5.97 5.79
C ILE A 256 41.60 6.96 5.82
N ILE A 257 42.63 6.70 5.01
CA ILE A 257 43.83 7.53 4.92
C ILE A 257 43.88 8.26 3.58
N GLY A 258 44.58 9.41 3.56
CA GLY A 258 44.88 10.13 2.32
C GLY A 258 45.88 9.38 1.45
N ALA A 259 46.29 10.02 0.36
CA ALA A 259 47.31 9.48 -0.54
C ALA A 259 48.65 9.23 0.19
N ALA A 260 49.41 8.24 -0.28
CA ALA A 260 50.64 7.77 0.38
C ALA A 260 51.74 8.85 0.51
N ASP A 261 51.70 9.88 -0.31
CA ASP A 261 52.59 11.05 -0.30
C ASP A 261 52.20 12.10 0.74
N GLN A 262 51.03 11.97 1.36
CA GLN A 262 50.53 12.92 2.35
C GLN A 262 50.96 12.54 3.78
N PRO A 263 51.18 13.53 4.66
CA PRO A 263 51.46 13.26 6.05
C PRO A 263 50.28 12.51 6.67
N ARG A 264 50.59 11.54 7.55
CA ARG A 264 49.56 10.82 8.30
C ARG A 264 48.74 11.80 9.14
N PRO A 265 47.41 11.61 9.24
CA PRO A 265 46.58 12.47 10.07
C PRO A 265 47.01 12.38 11.53
N ALA A 266 46.90 13.51 12.23
CA ALA A 266 47.08 13.55 13.68
C ALA A 266 45.94 12.82 14.41
N THR A 267 44.72 12.88 13.85
CA THR A 267 43.52 12.20 14.37
C THR A 267 42.83 11.39 13.28
N TYR A 268 42.49 10.14 13.58
CA TYR A 268 41.82 9.22 12.67
C TYR A 268 40.33 9.26 12.93
N ASP A 269 39.64 10.27 12.40
CA ASP A 269 38.20 10.43 12.63
C ASP A 269 37.33 9.76 11.57
N LEU A 270 37.89 9.38 10.41
CA LEU A 270 37.14 8.84 9.27
C LEU A 270 37.41 7.33 9.12
N TRP A 271 36.36 6.53 9.27
CA TRP A 271 36.46 5.08 9.29
C TRP A 271 35.52 4.46 8.26
N ALA A 272 36.04 3.49 7.50
CA ALA A 272 35.21 2.56 6.76
C ALA A 272 34.71 1.48 7.72
N ALA A 273 33.43 1.17 7.68
CA ALA A 273 32.82 0.27 8.64
C ALA A 273 31.80 -0.67 7.97
N GLY A 274 31.60 -1.84 8.56
CA GLY A 274 30.52 -2.75 8.19
C GLY A 274 30.52 -4.04 9.00
N LYS A 275 29.58 -4.94 8.70
CA LYS A 275 29.32 -6.14 9.51
C LYS A 275 29.67 -7.42 8.76
N GLY A 276 30.29 -8.37 9.44
CA GLY A 276 30.53 -9.74 8.96
C GLY A 276 31.48 -9.85 7.75
N CYS A 277 32.40 -8.89 7.60
CA CYS A 277 33.26 -8.74 6.43
C CYS A 277 34.76 -8.69 6.78
N CYS A 278 35.12 -9.13 7.98
CA CYS A 278 36.50 -9.24 8.45
C CYS A 278 36.61 -10.44 9.39
N ALA A 279 37.84 -10.87 9.66
CA ALA A 279 38.12 -11.87 10.69
C ALA A 279 37.83 -11.32 12.10
N ASP A 280 37.84 -12.20 13.09
CA ASP A 280 37.55 -11.86 14.50
C ASP A 280 38.53 -10.84 15.11
N SER A 281 39.75 -10.78 14.56
CA SER A 281 40.77 -9.77 14.89
C SER A 281 40.58 -8.43 14.18
N GLY A 282 39.82 -8.40 13.08
CA GLY A 282 39.77 -7.28 12.14
C GLY A 282 40.58 -7.49 10.85
N ASP A 283 41.37 -8.57 10.80
CA ASP A 283 42.18 -8.89 9.61
C ASP A 283 41.30 -9.17 8.38
N ASN A 284 41.88 -8.92 7.20
CA ASN A 284 41.23 -9.15 5.90
C ASN A 284 39.88 -8.43 5.77
N PHE A 285 39.87 -7.12 5.98
CA PHE A 285 38.69 -6.28 5.81
C PHE A 285 38.25 -6.24 4.33
N THR A 286 37.06 -6.77 4.04
CA THR A 286 36.47 -6.84 2.68
C THR A 286 35.13 -6.11 2.58
N CYS A 287 34.84 -5.18 3.49
CA CYS A 287 33.58 -4.44 3.48
C CYS A 287 33.52 -3.38 2.38
N GLY A 288 32.54 -3.52 1.48
CA GLY A 288 32.31 -2.57 0.39
C GLY A 288 33.28 -2.76 -0.78
N ALA A 289 33.60 -1.66 -1.48
CA ALA A 289 34.39 -1.67 -2.71
C ALA A 289 35.91 -1.74 -2.46
N VAL A 290 36.36 -2.58 -1.53
CA VAL A 290 37.79 -2.74 -1.20
C VAL A 290 38.53 -3.34 -2.39
N GLY A 291 39.70 -2.78 -2.72
CA GLY A 291 40.55 -3.26 -3.82
C GLY A 291 40.08 -2.90 -5.23
N ILE A 292 38.92 -2.24 -5.37
CA ILE A 292 38.45 -1.76 -6.66
C ILE A 292 39.13 -0.42 -6.99
N PRO A 293 39.82 -0.29 -8.15
CA PRO A 293 40.46 0.96 -8.52
C PRO A 293 39.41 2.05 -8.72
N GLY A 294 39.62 3.20 -8.06
CA GLY A 294 38.70 4.34 -8.13
C GLY A 294 37.60 4.35 -7.08
N ALA A 295 37.49 3.31 -6.22
CA ALA A 295 36.64 3.37 -5.05
C ALA A 295 37.18 4.44 -4.08
N ARG A 296 36.37 5.48 -3.85
CA ARG A 296 36.68 6.61 -2.96
C ARG A 296 35.41 7.29 -2.44
N GLY A 297 34.28 6.61 -2.55
CA GLY A 297 33.00 7.05 -2.01
C GLY A 297 32.85 6.57 -0.58
N GLY A 298 32.36 7.45 0.30
CA GLY A 298 31.91 7.12 1.64
C GLY A 298 30.43 7.42 1.76
N LEU A 299 29.63 6.40 2.06
CA LEU A 299 28.22 6.55 2.40
C LEU A 299 28.06 6.44 3.91
N ARG A 300 27.52 7.46 4.58
CA ARG A 300 27.49 7.45 6.06
C ARG A 300 26.58 6.35 6.59
N LEU A 301 27.07 5.62 7.59
CA LEU A 301 26.27 4.69 8.38
C LEU A 301 25.57 5.45 9.50
N LEU A 302 24.23 5.43 9.48
CA LEU A 302 23.37 6.15 10.45
C LEU A 302 22.59 5.21 11.37
N ASN A 303 22.87 3.91 11.32
CA ASN A 303 22.16 2.94 12.15
C ASN A 303 22.59 3.05 13.61
N ARG A 304 21.67 3.52 14.48
CA ARG A 304 21.95 3.79 15.90
C ARG A 304 22.31 2.53 16.68
N ASP A 305 21.72 1.40 16.31
CA ASP A 305 21.96 0.12 17.01
C ASP A 305 23.37 -0.42 16.75
N ASP A 306 23.98 -0.03 15.62
CA ASP A 306 25.32 -0.45 15.24
C ASP A 306 26.40 0.56 15.64
N ASP A 307 26.05 1.86 15.78
CA ASP A 307 27.00 2.95 16.07
C ASP A 307 27.83 2.67 17.35
N TYR A 308 27.17 2.18 18.40
CA TYR A 308 27.85 1.84 19.65
C TYR A 308 28.92 0.75 19.45
N ASN A 309 28.60 -0.31 18.71
CA ASN A 309 29.52 -1.42 18.47
C ASN A 309 30.68 -1.02 17.55
N PHE A 310 30.44 -0.13 16.59
CA PHE A 310 31.51 0.44 15.77
C PHE A 310 32.45 1.35 16.58
N ARG A 311 31.93 2.12 17.55
CA ARG A 311 32.76 2.90 18.48
C ARG A 311 33.65 2.01 19.32
N LEU A 312 33.13 0.90 19.86
CA LEU A 312 33.95 -0.08 20.60
C LEU A 312 35.06 -0.67 19.71
N ALA A 313 34.77 -0.94 18.43
CA ALA A 313 35.80 -1.40 17.49
C ALA A 313 36.89 -0.33 17.26
N VAL A 314 36.53 0.94 17.20
CA VAL A 314 37.50 2.06 17.11
C VAL A 314 38.32 2.19 18.39
N GLU A 315 37.70 2.13 19.57
CA GLU A 315 38.41 2.18 20.86
C GLU A 315 39.45 1.05 20.97
N ASN A 316 39.10 -0.16 20.52
CA ASN A 316 40.05 -1.27 20.44
C ASN A 316 41.21 -0.97 19.48
N ALA A 317 40.94 -0.33 18.34
CA ALA A 317 41.96 0.06 17.37
C ALA A 317 42.88 1.16 17.91
N GLU A 318 42.33 2.15 18.61
CA GLU A 318 43.08 3.21 19.28
C GLU A 318 44.07 2.65 20.29
N PHE A 319 43.62 1.72 21.13
CA PHE A 319 44.49 1.08 22.11
C PHE A 319 45.57 0.22 21.46
N THR A 320 45.21 -0.57 20.45
CA THR A 320 46.13 -1.54 19.80
C THR A 320 47.19 -0.83 18.96
N TYR A 321 46.78 0.14 18.15
CA TYR A 321 47.65 0.81 17.17
C TYR A 321 48.16 2.18 17.64
N ARG A 322 47.82 2.59 18.87
CA ARG A 322 48.16 3.90 19.46
C ARG A 322 47.70 5.06 18.56
N LEU A 323 46.47 4.95 18.08
CA LEU A 323 45.80 5.99 17.29
C LEU A 323 44.94 6.86 18.21
N GLN A 324 44.51 8.01 17.71
CA GLN A 324 43.59 8.90 18.40
C GLN A 324 42.47 9.31 17.45
N SER A 325 41.21 9.15 17.86
CA SER A 325 39.99 9.48 17.13
C SER A 325 39.09 10.28 18.07
N VAL A 326 39.00 11.59 17.83
CA VAL A 326 38.22 12.48 18.72
C VAL A 326 36.72 12.36 18.38
N HIS A 327 36.40 12.27 17.10
CA HIS A 327 35.03 12.21 16.60
C HIS A 327 34.91 11.19 15.47
N PRO A 328 34.86 9.88 15.78
CA PRO A 328 34.76 8.85 14.77
C PRO A 328 33.45 8.98 13.97
N LEU A 329 33.58 8.99 12.65
CA LEU A 329 32.52 8.92 11.67
C LEU A 329 32.67 7.64 10.84
N PHE A 330 31.56 6.94 10.66
CA PHE A 330 31.51 5.65 9.99
C PHE A 330 30.91 5.75 8.60
N PHE A 331 31.61 5.19 7.62
CA PHE A 331 31.18 5.18 6.22
C PHE A 331 31.23 3.76 5.67
N GLU A 332 30.24 3.42 4.85
CA GLU A 332 30.31 2.30 3.93
C GLU A 332 31.16 2.71 2.72
N TRP A 333 32.20 1.91 2.44
CA TRP A 333 33.15 2.20 1.37
C TRP A 333 32.56 1.78 0.02
N THR A 334 32.31 2.76 -0.86
CA THR A 334 31.59 2.56 -2.13
C THR A 334 32.36 3.20 -3.29
N ILE A 335 32.03 2.79 -4.52
CA ILE A 335 32.62 3.41 -5.73
C ILE A 335 31.95 4.76 -5.98
N ASP A 336 30.62 4.75 -6.01
CA ASP A 336 29.80 5.93 -6.22
C ASP A 336 28.64 5.94 -5.20
N PRO A 337 28.70 6.79 -4.17
CA PRO A 337 27.67 6.86 -3.14
C PRO A 337 26.35 7.41 -3.69
N ILE A 338 26.37 8.15 -4.81
CA ILE A 338 25.15 8.69 -5.43
C ILE A 338 24.34 7.54 -6.02
N SER A 339 24.98 6.67 -6.80
CA SER A 339 24.34 5.51 -7.43
C SER A 339 23.69 4.57 -6.40
N GLU A 340 24.36 4.34 -5.26
CA GLU A 340 23.86 3.49 -4.17
C GLU A 340 22.61 4.06 -3.50
N ILE A 341 22.60 5.38 -3.24
CA ILE A 341 21.44 6.06 -2.67
C ILE A 341 20.26 6.05 -3.66
N THR A 342 20.54 6.28 -4.95
CA THR A 342 19.50 6.22 -5.99
C THR A 342 18.93 4.82 -6.14
N ALA A 343 19.77 3.78 -6.04
CA ALA A 343 19.32 2.39 -6.09
C ALA A 343 18.36 2.06 -4.94
N LYS A 344 18.64 2.52 -3.71
CA LYS A 344 17.74 2.35 -2.56
C LYS A 344 16.37 3.01 -2.77
N LYS A 345 16.36 4.21 -3.39
CA LYS A 345 15.13 4.92 -3.76
C LYS A 345 14.35 4.15 -4.83
N ASP A 346 15.02 3.66 -5.86
CA ASP A 346 14.40 2.94 -6.97
C ASP A 346 13.81 1.61 -6.51
N GLU A 347 14.50 0.89 -5.62
CA GLU A 347 13.97 -0.32 -4.97
C GLU A 347 12.67 -0.02 -4.21
N ALA A 348 12.66 1.06 -3.41
CA ALA A 348 11.49 1.47 -2.66
C ALA A 348 10.29 1.80 -3.58
N PHE A 349 10.53 2.50 -4.70
CA PHE A 349 9.49 2.76 -5.70
C PHE A 349 9.02 1.49 -6.39
N TRP A 350 9.92 0.57 -6.71
CA TRP A 350 9.56 -0.70 -7.31
C TRP A 350 8.63 -1.51 -6.41
N VAL A 351 8.95 -1.62 -5.11
CA VAL A 351 8.09 -2.29 -4.12
C VAL A 351 6.74 -1.56 -3.97
N TYR A 352 6.73 -0.23 -3.99
CA TYR A 352 5.49 0.56 -4.01
C TYR A 352 4.62 0.24 -5.23
N PHE A 353 5.17 0.23 -6.45
CA PHE A 353 4.39 -0.08 -7.65
C PHE A 353 3.92 -1.54 -7.67
N ALA A 354 4.78 -2.48 -7.24
CA ALA A 354 4.43 -3.89 -7.16
C ALA A 354 3.27 -4.14 -6.18
N THR A 355 3.30 -3.52 -4.99
CA THR A 355 2.22 -3.64 -3.99
C THR A 355 0.92 -2.98 -4.45
N ASN A 356 0.99 -1.85 -5.15
CA ASN A 356 -0.18 -1.19 -5.76
C ASN A 356 -0.82 -2.03 -6.86
N LEU A 357 0.00 -2.60 -7.75
CA LEU A 357 -0.48 -3.49 -8.80
C LEU A 357 -1.11 -4.75 -8.20
N MET A 358 -0.47 -5.35 -7.20
CA MET A 358 -0.99 -6.52 -6.50
C MET A 358 -2.37 -6.23 -5.87
N PHE A 359 -2.50 -5.10 -5.17
CA PHE A 359 -3.79 -4.71 -4.58
C PHE A 359 -4.87 -4.50 -5.64
N LEU A 360 -4.55 -3.86 -6.76
CA LEU A 360 -5.48 -3.65 -7.87
C LEU A 360 -5.97 -4.98 -8.46
N LEU A 361 -5.06 -5.92 -8.72
CA LEU A 361 -5.41 -7.24 -9.25
C LEU A 361 -6.28 -8.04 -8.27
N CYS A 362 -5.95 -8.02 -6.99
CA CYS A 362 -6.76 -8.64 -5.94
C CYS A 362 -8.17 -8.01 -5.85
N ALA A 363 -8.27 -6.68 -5.87
CA ALA A 363 -9.55 -5.97 -5.84
C ALA A 363 -10.40 -6.29 -7.08
N PHE A 364 -9.78 -6.28 -8.27
CA PHE A 364 -10.45 -6.66 -9.51
C PHE A 364 -10.98 -8.10 -9.45
N PHE A 365 -10.16 -9.05 -9.01
CA PHE A 365 -10.55 -10.45 -8.87
C PHE A 365 -11.72 -10.62 -7.88
N LEU A 366 -11.67 -9.97 -6.71
CA LEU A 366 -12.74 -10.03 -5.72
C LEU A 366 -14.07 -9.46 -6.24
N VAL A 367 -14.03 -8.34 -6.98
CA VAL A 367 -15.23 -7.73 -7.57
C VAL A 367 -15.82 -8.63 -8.66
N VAL A 368 -14.99 -9.21 -9.53
CA VAL A 368 -15.44 -10.15 -10.58
C VAL A 368 -16.05 -11.41 -9.97
N MET A 369 -15.40 -12.00 -8.96
CA MET A 369 -15.89 -13.19 -8.26
C MET A 369 -17.20 -12.91 -7.51
N GLY A 370 -17.29 -11.78 -6.81
CA GLY A 370 -18.51 -11.34 -6.13
C GLY A 370 -19.67 -11.16 -7.11
N TYR A 371 -19.40 -10.53 -8.27
CA TYR A 371 -20.39 -10.36 -9.33
C TYR A 371 -20.83 -11.71 -9.93
N ALA A 372 -19.89 -12.61 -10.24
CA ALA A 372 -20.21 -13.93 -10.77
C ALA A 372 -21.04 -14.78 -9.79
N CYS A 373 -20.72 -14.72 -8.49
CA CYS A 373 -21.49 -15.38 -7.44
C CYS A 373 -22.93 -14.83 -7.38
N PHE A 374 -23.08 -13.51 -7.40
CA PHE A 374 -24.39 -12.86 -7.40
C PHE A 374 -25.23 -13.23 -8.64
N GLN A 375 -24.62 -13.32 -9.82
CA GLN A 375 -25.29 -13.78 -11.04
C GLN A 375 -25.74 -15.25 -10.95
N ARG A 376 -24.99 -16.12 -10.25
CA ARG A 376 -25.41 -17.52 -10.04
C ARG A 376 -26.57 -17.63 -9.05
N LEU A 377 -26.54 -16.86 -7.97
CA LEU A 377 -27.60 -16.85 -6.96
C LEU A 377 -28.94 -16.34 -7.50
N THR A 378 -28.91 -15.44 -8.49
CA THR A 378 -30.12 -14.89 -9.12
C THR A 378 -30.71 -15.74 -10.24
N LYS A 379 -29.97 -16.75 -10.72
CA LYS A 379 -30.43 -17.71 -11.74
C LYS A 379 -31.13 -18.94 -11.14
N ARG A 380 -30.90 -19.22 -9.86
CA ARG A 380 -31.64 -20.23 -9.09
C ARG A 380 -32.90 -19.59 -8.53
#